data_AF-A0A7Y2AIS5-F1
#
_entry.id   AF-A0A7Y2AIS5-F1
#
_cell.length_a   1.000
_cell.length_b   1.000
_cell.length_c   1.000
_cell.angle_alpha   90.00
_cell.angle_beta   90.00
_cell.angle_gamma   90.00
#
_symmetry.space_group_name_H-M   'P 1'
#
loop_
_entity.id
_entity.type
_entity.pdbx_description
1 polymer ?
#
loop_
_entity_poly.entity_id
_entity_poly.type
_entity_poly.pdbx_seq_one_letter_code
_entity_poly.pdbx_strand_id
1 'polypeptide(L)'
;MLAILQDAVRAATGSDTIVSCEVVQTLWSGYGQILRVGIDDGDRGSVIVKHVAPPTQANHPRGWATDHSHQRKLQSYRVEACWYSGWSDRCSSACRVPECLLVDQRDDQTIFVMEDLNAAGFSQRRSSLDLATIKTCLRWLASFHATFLGEAPTGLWPTGTYWHLDTRPDEWDAMETGPLKCAAKQIDQALAASAFQTIVHGDAKIANFCFADQGQGVA
;
A
#
# COMPACT_ATOMS: atom_id res chain seq x y z
N MET A 1 -6.22 -19.09 -12.38
CA MET A 1 -6.38 -18.16 -11.24
C MET A 1 -6.47 -18.90 -9.91
N LEU A 2 -7.35 -19.89 -9.74
CA LEU A 2 -7.46 -20.56 -8.43
C LEU A 2 -6.18 -21.32 -8.01
N ALA A 3 -5.53 -22.02 -8.95
CA ALA A 3 -4.32 -22.83 -8.66
C ALA A 3 -3.12 -21.96 -8.23
N ILE A 4 -2.83 -20.87 -8.93
CA ILE A 4 -1.70 -19.98 -8.56
C ILE A 4 -1.90 -19.33 -7.18
N LEU A 5 -3.15 -19.00 -6.82
CA LEU A 5 -3.47 -18.47 -5.49
C LEU A 5 -3.34 -19.55 -4.41
N GLN A 6 -3.78 -20.78 -4.70
CA GLN A 6 -3.60 -21.93 -3.82
C GLN A 6 -2.12 -22.20 -3.56
N ASP A 7 -1.28 -22.20 -4.59
CA ASP A 7 0.17 -22.40 -4.46
C ASP A 7 0.80 -21.30 -3.58
N ALA A 8 0.43 -20.04 -3.81
CA ALA A 8 0.95 -18.91 -3.05
C ALA A 8 0.52 -18.97 -1.58
N VAL A 9 -0.75 -19.27 -1.31
CA VAL A 9 -1.26 -19.45 0.06
C VAL A 9 -0.55 -20.60 0.75
N ARG A 10 -0.43 -21.76 0.08
CA ARG A 10 0.30 -22.92 0.60
C ARG A 10 1.75 -22.59 0.91
N ALA A 11 2.44 -21.89 0.01
CA ALA A 11 3.83 -21.49 0.22
C ALA A 11 3.98 -20.51 1.39
N ALA A 12 3.00 -19.63 1.60
CA ALA A 12 3.01 -18.62 2.66
C ALA A 12 2.62 -19.17 4.04
N THR A 13 1.72 -20.15 4.12
CA THR A 13 1.10 -20.58 5.39
C THR A 13 1.31 -22.06 5.71
N GLY A 14 1.80 -22.86 4.77
CA GLY A 14 1.85 -24.32 4.88
C GLY A 14 0.50 -25.02 4.78
N SER A 15 -0.60 -24.26 4.61
CA SER A 15 -1.96 -24.79 4.51
C SER A 15 -2.25 -25.33 3.12
N ASP A 16 -2.78 -26.55 3.05
CA ASP A 16 -3.25 -27.16 1.82
C ASP A 16 -4.76 -26.91 1.59
N THR A 17 -5.46 -26.47 2.63
CA THR A 17 -6.92 -26.45 2.71
C THR A 17 -7.46 -25.02 2.72
N ILE A 18 -7.94 -24.57 1.55
CA ILE A 18 -8.74 -23.34 1.45
C ILE A 18 -10.22 -23.68 1.68
N VAL A 19 -10.81 -23.12 2.74
CA VAL A 19 -12.22 -23.33 3.09
C VAL A 19 -13.13 -22.22 2.61
N SER A 20 -12.60 -21.03 2.35
CA SER A 20 -13.37 -19.90 1.81
C SER A 20 -12.51 -18.93 1.01
N CYS A 21 -13.14 -18.22 0.09
CA CYS A 21 -12.51 -17.15 -0.69
C CYS A 21 -13.55 -16.05 -0.95
N GLU A 22 -13.32 -14.88 -0.39
CA GLU A 22 -14.21 -13.72 -0.45
C GLU A 22 -13.49 -12.55 -1.14
N VAL A 23 -14.15 -11.91 -2.11
CA VAL A 23 -13.62 -10.67 -2.70
C VAL A 23 -13.85 -9.51 -1.74
N VAL A 24 -12.77 -8.97 -1.19
CA VAL A 24 -12.80 -7.78 -0.33
C VAL A 24 -12.92 -6.51 -1.19
N GLN A 25 -12.12 -6.43 -2.25
CA GLN A 25 -12.08 -5.25 -3.12
C GLN A 25 -11.48 -5.57 -4.49
N THR A 26 -11.99 -4.94 -5.55
CA THR A 26 -11.36 -4.98 -6.88
C THR A 26 -10.29 -3.88 -7.02
N LEU A 27 -9.19 -4.21 -7.71
CA LEU A 27 -8.15 -3.24 -8.04
C LEU A 27 -8.59 -2.39 -9.24
N TRP A 28 -8.02 -1.18 -9.32
CA TRP A 28 -8.43 -0.19 -10.30
C TRP A 28 -8.19 -0.69 -11.73
N SER A 29 -9.07 -0.28 -12.65
CA SER A 29 -8.92 -0.58 -14.08
C SER A 29 -8.78 -2.08 -14.41
N GLY A 30 -9.32 -2.96 -13.57
CA GLY A 30 -9.29 -4.41 -13.79
C GLY A 30 -7.93 -5.06 -13.54
N TYR A 31 -7.07 -4.46 -12.71
CA TYR A 31 -5.73 -4.98 -12.40
C TYR A 31 -5.72 -6.16 -11.41
N GLY A 32 -6.87 -6.77 -11.13
CA GLY A 32 -7.02 -7.85 -10.17
C GLY A 32 -7.84 -7.45 -8.95
N GLN A 33 -7.53 -8.03 -7.80
CA GLN A 33 -8.41 -8.02 -6.63
C GLN A 33 -7.68 -8.31 -5.33
N ILE A 34 -8.31 -7.94 -4.22
CA ILE A 34 -7.96 -8.29 -2.86
C ILE A 34 -8.99 -9.31 -2.38
N LEU A 35 -8.50 -10.46 -1.92
CA LEU A 35 -9.28 -11.59 -1.48
C LEU A 35 -9.00 -11.84 0.00
N ARG A 36 -10.03 -12.22 0.76
CA ARG A 36 -9.86 -12.88 2.05
C ARG A 36 -9.99 -14.38 1.82
N VAL A 37 -8.98 -15.13 2.22
CA VAL A 37 -8.90 -16.58 2.04
C VAL A 37 -8.91 -17.22 3.43
N GLY A 38 -9.93 -18.03 3.71
CA GLY A 38 -9.99 -18.83 4.94
C GLY A 38 -9.23 -20.13 4.77
N ILE A 39 -8.49 -20.51 5.81
CA ILE A 39 -7.68 -21.74 5.88
C ILE A 39 -7.91 -22.47 7.20
N ASP A 40 -7.81 -23.81 7.22
CA ASP A 40 -8.23 -24.65 8.37
C ASP A 40 -7.07 -25.38 9.08
N ASP A 41 -5.95 -25.57 8.38
CA ASP A 41 -4.78 -26.35 8.82
C ASP A 41 -3.49 -25.50 8.96
N GLY A 42 -3.62 -24.17 8.95
CA GLY A 42 -2.51 -23.22 9.12
C GLY A 42 -2.33 -22.68 10.55
N ASP A 43 -1.31 -21.84 10.74
CA ASP A 43 -1.05 -21.09 11.99
C ASP A 43 -2.08 -19.97 12.26
N ARG A 44 -2.93 -19.69 11.26
CA ARG A 44 -3.93 -18.63 11.23
C ARG A 44 -5.19 -19.14 10.53
N GLY A 45 -6.36 -18.58 10.86
CA GLY A 45 -7.63 -18.98 10.22
C GLY A 45 -7.93 -18.29 8.89
N SER A 46 -7.22 -17.20 8.56
CA SER A 46 -7.36 -16.49 7.28
C SER A 46 -6.12 -15.68 6.91
N VAL A 47 -6.01 -15.39 5.62
CA VAL A 47 -5.03 -14.47 5.03
C VAL A 47 -5.71 -13.52 4.04
N ILE A 48 -5.06 -12.38 3.80
CA ILE A 48 -5.42 -11.47 2.71
C ILE A 48 -4.49 -11.74 1.53
N VAL A 49 -5.08 -12.01 0.37
CA VAL A 49 -4.37 -12.21 -0.88
C VAL A 49 -4.66 -11.05 -1.81
N LYS A 50 -3.66 -10.20 -2.07
CA LYS A 50 -3.74 -9.19 -3.11
C LYS A 50 -3.15 -9.76 -4.38
N HIS A 51 -4.00 -10.04 -5.35
CA HIS A 51 -3.63 -10.53 -6.66
C HIS A 51 -3.64 -9.39 -7.66
N VAL A 52 -2.45 -8.99 -8.09
CA VAL A 52 -2.23 -8.01 -9.15
C VAL A 52 -2.02 -8.77 -10.46
N ALA A 53 -2.99 -8.65 -11.36
CA ALA A 53 -2.97 -9.21 -12.70
C ALA A 53 -3.36 -8.11 -13.70
N PRO A 54 -2.37 -7.33 -14.20
CA PRO A 54 -2.60 -6.34 -15.24
C PRO A 54 -3.23 -7.01 -16.48
N PRO A 55 -4.20 -6.38 -17.15
CA PRO A 55 -4.78 -6.97 -18.34
C PRO A 55 -3.74 -7.00 -19.48
N THR A 56 -3.63 -8.15 -20.14
CA THR A 56 -2.75 -8.34 -21.30
C THR A 56 -3.24 -7.54 -22.51
N GLN A 57 -2.33 -7.04 -23.34
CA GLN A 57 -2.58 -6.16 -24.50
C GLN A 57 -3.72 -6.58 -25.45
N ALA A 58 -4.11 -7.85 -25.49
CA ALA A 58 -5.07 -8.40 -26.46
C ALA A 58 -6.50 -7.82 -26.38
N ASN A 59 -6.89 -7.16 -25.28
CA ASN A 59 -8.29 -6.74 -25.05
C ASN A 59 -8.55 -5.23 -25.07
N HIS A 60 -7.60 -4.39 -25.48
CA HIS A 60 -7.83 -2.94 -25.52
C HIS A 60 -7.70 -2.34 -26.93
N PRO A 61 -8.74 -1.67 -27.49
CA PRO A 61 -8.74 -1.14 -28.86
C PRO A 61 -7.73 -0.01 -29.15
N ARG A 62 -7.03 0.50 -28.12
CA ARG A 62 -6.09 1.61 -28.22
C ARG A 62 -4.81 1.20 -27.49
N GLY A 63 -3.75 0.93 -28.25
CA GLY A 63 -2.50 0.33 -27.79
C GLY A 63 -1.96 0.92 -26.49
N TRP A 64 -1.72 0.05 -25.51
CA TRP A 64 -1.32 0.39 -24.15
C TRP A 64 0.19 0.52 -23.94
N ALA A 65 1.02 0.19 -24.93
CA ALA A 65 2.48 0.24 -24.81
C ALA A 65 3.01 1.65 -24.51
N THR A 66 2.22 2.70 -24.77
CA THR A 66 2.55 4.11 -24.49
C THR A 66 1.67 4.74 -23.38
N ASP A 67 0.85 3.95 -22.67
CA ASP A 67 -0.02 4.51 -21.63
C ASP A 67 0.80 4.78 -20.34
N HIS A 68 1.15 6.04 -20.13
CA HIS A 68 1.80 6.52 -18.90
C HIS A 68 1.08 6.06 -17.62
N SER A 69 -0.25 5.92 -17.66
CA SER A 69 -1.05 5.43 -16.54
C SER A 69 -0.78 3.95 -16.25
N HIS A 70 -0.63 3.13 -17.28
CA HIS A 70 -0.30 1.71 -17.16
C HIS A 70 1.09 1.51 -16.55
N GLN A 71 2.11 2.17 -17.12
CA GLN A 71 3.48 2.06 -16.62
C GLN A 71 3.61 2.55 -15.18
N ARG A 72 2.91 3.64 -14.82
CA ARG A 72 2.87 4.14 -13.44
C ARG A 72 2.28 3.11 -12.48
N LYS A 73 1.18 2.45 -12.84
CA LYS A 73 0.55 1.41 -12.00
C LYS A 73 1.49 0.21 -11.80
N LEU A 74 2.12 -0.27 -12.87
CA LEU A 74 3.11 -1.35 -12.77
C LEU A 74 4.25 -0.97 -11.82
N GLN A 75 4.76 0.27 -11.93
CA GLN A 75 5.78 0.77 -11.02
C GLN A 75 5.28 0.86 -9.58
N SER A 76 4.04 1.29 -9.33
CA SER A 76 3.45 1.29 -7.98
C SER A 76 3.45 -0.10 -7.36
N TYR A 77 3.08 -1.15 -8.11
CA TYR A 77 3.08 -2.52 -7.59
C TYR A 77 4.49 -3.07 -7.36
N ARG A 78 5.48 -2.70 -8.19
CA ARG A 78 6.89 -3.03 -7.94
C ARG A 78 7.41 -2.39 -6.66
N VAL A 79 7.12 -1.11 -6.45
CA VAL A 79 7.50 -0.40 -5.22
C VAL A 79 6.81 -1.00 -4.00
N GLU A 80 5.54 -1.38 -4.11
CA GLU A 80 4.81 -2.06 -3.03
C GLU A 80 5.41 -3.44 -2.71
N ALA A 81 5.80 -4.21 -3.73
CA ALA A 81 6.54 -5.46 -3.55
C ALA A 81 7.86 -5.24 -2.80
N CYS A 82 8.64 -4.22 -3.17
CA CYS A 82 9.88 -3.87 -2.48
C CYS A 82 9.64 -3.42 -1.03
N TRP A 83 8.57 -2.67 -0.77
CA TRP A 83 8.19 -2.26 0.59
C TRP A 83 7.95 -3.48 1.48
N TYR A 84 7.09 -4.40 1.06
CA TYR A 84 6.74 -5.56 1.87
C TYR A 84 7.85 -6.62 1.94
N SER A 85 8.72 -6.71 0.94
CA SER A 85 9.81 -7.70 0.94
C SER A 85 11.05 -7.25 1.71
N GLY A 86 11.20 -5.95 2.01
CA GLY A 86 12.47 -5.41 2.54
C GLY A 86 12.36 -4.34 3.61
N TRP A 87 11.19 -3.73 3.81
CA TRP A 87 11.05 -2.58 4.71
C TRP A 87 9.98 -2.75 5.78
N SER A 88 8.87 -3.43 5.48
CA SER A 88 7.72 -3.55 6.39
C SER A 88 8.05 -4.19 7.74
N ASP A 89 8.99 -5.13 7.79
CA ASP A 89 9.32 -5.88 9.02
C ASP A 89 9.99 -5.00 10.09
N ARG A 90 10.46 -3.81 9.71
CA ARG A 90 10.99 -2.81 10.64
C ARG A 90 9.86 -2.09 11.39
N CYS A 91 8.62 -2.17 10.92
CA CYS A 91 7.47 -1.58 11.60
C CYS A 91 7.17 -2.35 12.90
N SER A 92 7.34 -1.68 14.03
CA SER A 92 6.96 -2.21 15.34
C SER A 92 5.45 -2.13 15.57
N SER A 93 4.98 -2.60 16.73
CA SER A 93 3.59 -2.45 17.16
C SER A 93 3.11 -0.98 17.23
N ALA A 94 4.04 0.00 17.30
CA ALA A 94 3.70 1.42 17.31
C ALA A 94 3.33 1.99 15.92
N CYS A 95 3.73 1.32 14.84
CA CYS A 95 3.36 1.65 13.46
C CYS A 95 3.00 0.38 12.68
N ARG A 96 2.16 -0.46 13.29
CA ARG A 96 1.80 -1.78 12.76
C ARG A 96 1.31 -1.66 11.32
N VAL A 97 1.83 -2.54 10.47
CA VAL A 97 1.30 -2.87 9.14
C VAL A 97 0.94 -4.36 9.14
N PRO A 98 0.12 -4.86 8.21
CA PRO A 98 -0.09 -6.30 8.11
C PRO A 98 1.24 -7.00 7.81
N GLU A 99 1.50 -8.10 8.51
CA GLU A 99 2.65 -8.97 8.23
C GLU A 99 2.62 -9.41 6.77
N CYS A 100 3.76 -9.31 6.08
CA CYS A 100 3.93 -9.89 4.76
C CYS A 100 4.42 -11.32 4.89
N LEU A 101 3.61 -12.28 4.45
CA LEU A 101 3.97 -13.70 4.48
C LEU A 101 4.68 -14.11 3.20
N LEU A 102 4.27 -13.53 2.08
CA LEU A 102 4.82 -13.82 0.77
C LEU A 102 4.58 -12.66 -0.18
N VAL A 103 5.61 -12.35 -0.97
CA VAL A 103 5.47 -11.65 -2.24
C VAL A 103 5.95 -12.59 -3.34
N ASP A 104 5.03 -13.01 -4.20
CA ASP A 104 5.29 -13.92 -5.30
C ASP A 104 5.08 -13.20 -6.63
N GLN A 105 6.15 -13.10 -7.41
CA GLN A 105 6.15 -12.47 -8.74
C GLN A 105 6.29 -13.57 -9.79
N ARG A 106 5.23 -13.82 -10.56
CA ARG A 106 5.20 -14.80 -11.64
C ARG A 106 4.71 -14.14 -12.92
N ASP A 107 5.51 -14.20 -13.96
CA ASP A 107 5.26 -13.52 -15.24
C ASP A 107 4.96 -12.01 -15.03
N ASP A 108 3.83 -11.53 -15.55
CA ASP A 108 3.34 -10.15 -15.38
C ASP A 108 2.44 -9.96 -14.14
N GLN A 109 2.37 -10.96 -13.26
CA GLN A 109 1.50 -10.95 -12.08
C GLN A 109 2.30 -10.82 -10.79
N THR A 110 1.69 -10.19 -9.79
CA THR A 110 2.25 -10.12 -8.44
C THR A 110 1.17 -10.53 -7.44
N ILE A 111 1.52 -11.44 -6.55
CA ILE A 111 0.65 -11.93 -5.48
C ILE A 111 1.29 -11.55 -4.17
N PHE A 112 0.54 -10.85 -3.33
CA PHE A 112 0.90 -10.61 -1.94
C PHE A 112 0.02 -11.53 -1.09
N VAL A 113 0.63 -12.29 -0.19
CA VAL A 113 -0.08 -12.99 0.88
C VAL A 113 0.29 -12.30 2.19
N MET A 114 -0.72 -11.84 2.91
CA MET A 114 -0.57 -10.94 4.05
C MET A 114 -1.45 -11.39 5.21
N GLU A 115 -1.10 -10.95 6.42
CA GLU A 115 -1.95 -11.08 7.60
C GLU A 115 -3.35 -10.49 7.35
N ASP A 116 -4.39 -11.21 7.77
CA ASP A 116 -5.73 -10.66 7.85
C ASP A 116 -5.88 -9.82 9.12
N LEU A 117 -5.79 -8.50 8.96
CA LEU A 117 -5.96 -7.56 10.07
C LEU A 117 -7.32 -7.70 10.78
N ASN A 118 -8.36 -8.21 10.12
CA ASN A 118 -9.62 -8.48 10.82
C ASN A 118 -9.45 -9.63 11.83
N ALA A 119 -8.78 -10.71 11.44
CA ALA A 119 -8.47 -11.84 12.33
C ALA A 119 -7.46 -11.44 13.42
N ALA A 120 -6.59 -10.46 13.14
CA ALA A 120 -5.66 -9.89 14.11
C ALA A 120 -6.30 -8.91 15.11
N GLY A 121 -7.63 -8.73 15.07
CA GLY A 121 -8.36 -7.86 16.00
C GLY A 121 -8.43 -6.39 15.59
N PHE A 122 -8.19 -6.07 14.31
CA PHE A 122 -8.35 -4.73 13.71
C PHE A 122 -9.48 -4.72 12.67
N SER A 123 -10.65 -5.25 13.04
CA SER A 123 -11.76 -5.42 12.09
C SER A 123 -12.55 -4.14 11.83
N GLN A 124 -12.39 -3.12 12.67
CA GLN A 124 -13.18 -1.90 12.56
C GLN A 124 -12.72 -1.00 11.40
N ARG A 125 -13.69 -0.43 10.68
CA ARG A 125 -13.51 0.65 9.70
C ARG A 125 -14.35 1.84 10.16
N ARG A 126 -13.79 3.05 10.08
CA ARG A 126 -14.45 4.28 10.56
C ARG A 126 -14.56 5.29 9.42
N SER A 127 -15.64 6.05 9.41
CA SER A 127 -15.84 7.17 8.48
C SER A 127 -15.60 8.54 9.13
N SER A 128 -15.60 8.59 10.46
CA SER A 128 -15.29 9.77 11.27
C SER A 128 -14.51 9.36 12.52
N LEU A 129 -13.72 10.30 13.05
CA LEU A 129 -12.85 10.07 14.20
C LEU A 129 -13.07 11.17 15.24
N ASP A 130 -13.08 10.78 16.50
CA ASP A 130 -12.93 11.72 17.61
C ASP A 130 -11.47 12.16 17.76
N LEU A 131 -11.23 13.19 18.57
CA LEU A 131 -9.89 13.74 18.77
C LEU A 131 -8.91 12.70 19.34
N ALA A 132 -9.38 11.79 20.18
CA ALA A 132 -8.54 10.74 20.76
C ALA A 132 -8.05 9.76 19.68
N THR A 133 -8.94 9.33 18.79
CA THR A 133 -8.62 8.43 17.69
C THR A 133 -7.73 9.10 16.65
N ILE A 134 -7.96 10.40 16.36
CA ILE A 134 -7.05 11.18 15.50
C ILE A 134 -5.63 11.17 16.07
N LYS A 135 -5.47 11.42 17.37
CA LYS A 135 -4.16 11.38 18.03
C LYS A 135 -3.50 10.00 17.94
N THR A 136 -4.28 8.93 17.96
CA THR A 136 -3.77 7.57 17.72
C THR A 136 -3.23 7.40 16.30
N CYS A 137 -3.97 7.80 15.26
CA CYS A 137 -3.48 7.76 13.88
C CYS A 137 -2.22 8.61 13.70
N LEU A 138 -2.17 9.79 14.33
CA LEU A 138 -0.97 10.65 14.30
C LEU A 138 0.22 10.02 15.03
N ARG A 139 0.00 9.28 16.11
CA ARG A 139 1.06 8.54 16.80
C ARG A 139 1.61 7.40 15.93
N TRP A 140 0.74 6.71 15.19
CA TRP A 140 1.15 5.72 14.19
C TRP A 140 2.05 6.38 13.13
N LEU A 141 1.61 7.50 12.55
CA LEU A 141 2.39 8.23 11.53
C LEU A 141 3.73 8.74 12.07
N ALA A 142 3.75 9.31 13.28
CA ALA A 142 4.96 9.77 13.92
C ALA A 142 5.95 8.61 14.18
N SER A 143 5.44 7.45 14.61
CA SER A 143 6.25 6.25 14.84
C SER A 143 6.80 5.68 13.53
N PHE A 144 5.98 5.67 12.48
CA PHE A 144 6.41 5.27 11.13
C PHE A 144 7.53 6.18 10.62
N HIS A 145 7.33 7.49 10.66
CA HIS A 145 8.34 8.47 10.24
C HIS A 145 9.62 8.39 11.07
N ALA A 146 9.53 8.17 12.38
CA ALA A 146 10.69 7.99 13.24
C ALA A 146 11.47 6.70 12.93
N THR A 147 10.78 5.62 12.58
CA THR A 147 11.38 4.31 12.24
C THR A 147 12.27 4.38 11.00
N PHE A 148 11.94 5.27 10.06
CA PHE A 148 12.63 5.41 8.79
C PHE A 148 13.32 6.78 8.61
N LEU A 149 13.48 7.55 9.68
CA LEU A 149 14.09 8.87 9.62
C LEU A 149 15.57 8.75 9.20
N GLY A 150 15.95 9.47 8.15
CA GLY A 150 17.30 9.47 7.60
C GLY A 150 17.65 8.24 6.76
N GLU A 151 16.69 7.34 6.51
CA GLU A 151 16.91 6.18 5.65
C GLU A 151 17.01 6.59 4.17
N ALA A 152 17.87 5.90 3.43
CA ALA A 152 17.99 6.00 1.98
C ALA A 152 17.34 4.75 1.35
N PRO A 153 16.04 4.80 1.01
CA PRO A 153 15.33 3.59 0.62
C PRO A 153 15.77 3.08 -0.76
N THR A 154 16.06 1.79 -0.84
CA THR A 154 16.30 1.08 -2.09
C THR A 154 15.02 0.40 -2.58
N GLY A 155 14.70 0.54 -3.86
CA GLY A 155 13.53 -0.09 -4.48
C GLY A 155 12.20 0.62 -4.20
N LEU A 156 12.20 1.70 -3.42
CA LEU A 156 11.03 2.57 -3.24
C LEU A 156 11.10 3.79 -4.16
N TRP A 157 10.04 4.60 -4.15
CA TRP A 157 10.07 5.88 -4.85
C TRP A 157 11.13 6.81 -4.24
N PRO A 158 11.94 7.50 -5.06
CA PRO A 158 12.93 8.47 -4.56
C PRO A 158 12.27 9.64 -3.82
N THR A 159 11.12 10.09 -4.32
CA THR A 159 10.29 11.11 -3.69
C THR A 159 8.95 10.48 -3.37
N GLY A 160 8.59 10.48 -2.08
CA GLY A 160 7.32 9.95 -1.62
C GLY A 160 6.13 10.82 -2.03
N THR A 161 4.94 10.22 -1.99
CA THR A 161 3.65 10.85 -2.35
C THR A 161 3.50 11.21 -3.83
N TYR A 162 2.28 11.57 -4.25
CA TYR A 162 1.99 12.12 -5.59
C TYR A 162 1.70 13.63 -5.54
N TRP A 163 2.19 14.30 -4.49
CA TRP A 163 1.93 15.71 -4.20
C TRP A 163 3.14 16.62 -4.39
N HIS A 164 4.28 16.07 -4.83
CA HIS A 164 5.47 16.86 -5.12
C HIS A 164 5.34 17.55 -6.49
N LEU A 165 6.01 18.69 -6.66
CA LEU A 165 5.74 19.61 -7.76
C LEU A 165 5.98 18.97 -9.14
N ASP A 166 7.00 18.13 -9.28
CA ASP A 166 7.34 17.46 -10.53
C ASP A 166 6.23 16.53 -11.07
N THR A 167 5.29 16.09 -10.23
CA THR A 167 4.14 15.29 -10.68
C THR A 167 2.93 16.13 -11.11
N ARG A 168 3.03 17.46 -11.00
CA ARG A 168 1.91 18.40 -11.19
C ARG A 168 2.21 19.57 -12.14
N PRO A 169 2.92 19.36 -13.27
CA PRO A 169 3.25 20.46 -14.17
C PRO A 169 1.99 21.14 -14.75
N ASP A 170 1.00 20.34 -15.15
CA ASP A 170 -0.26 20.84 -15.71
C ASP A 170 -1.06 21.64 -14.68
N GLU A 171 -1.18 21.14 -13.44
CA GLU A 171 -1.85 21.85 -12.38
C GLU A 171 -1.11 23.15 -12.01
N TRP A 172 0.22 23.15 -11.95
CA TRP A 172 1.02 24.36 -11.71
C TRP A 172 0.85 25.38 -12.83
N ASP A 173 0.86 24.95 -14.10
CA ASP A 173 0.64 25.82 -15.26
C ASP A 173 -0.76 26.44 -15.24
N ALA A 174 -1.78 25.68 -14.85
CA ALA A 174 -3.16 26.14 -14.74
C ALA A 174 -3.44 27.09 -13.56
N MET A 175 -2.58 27.11 -12.52
CA MET A 175 -2.75 28.02 -11.39
C MET A 175 -2.71 29.49 -11.82
N GLU A 176 -3.58 30.31 -11.23
CA GLU A 176 -3.49 31.77 -11.36
C GLU A 176 -2.17 32.29 -10.79
N THR A 177 -1.65 33.36 -11.37
CA THR A 177 -0.45 34.03 -10.85
C THR A 177 -0.74 34.59 -9.47
N GLY A 178 -0.01 34.11 -8.45
CA GLY A 178 -0.16 34.53 -7.08
C GLY A 178 0.95 34.00 -6.17
N PRO A 179 0.92 34.33 -4.87
CA PRO A 179 2.00 34.01 -3.94
C PRO A 179 2.37 32.52 -3.92
N LEU A 180 1.37 31.62 -3.97
CA LEU A 180 1.59 30.17 -3.98
C LEU A 180 2.30 29.70 -5.26
N LYS A 181 1.85 30.14 -6.45
CA LYS A 181 2.48 29.76 -7.72
C LYS A 181 3.94 30.23 -7.79
N CYS A 182 4.19 31.46 -7.31
CA CYS A 182 5.53 32.04 -7.24
C CYS A 182 6.44 31.30 -6.24
N ALA A 183 5.90 30.84 -5.11
CA ALA A 183 6.66 30.13 -4.08
C ALA A 183 6.78 28.61 -4.32
N ALA A 184 5.99 28.02 -5.22
CA ALA A 184 5.88 26.56 -5.38
C ALA A 184 7.23 25.86 -5.52
N LYS A 185 8.11 26.35 -6.41
CA LYS A 185 9.46 25.77 -6.61
C LYS A 185 10.35 25.93 -5.37
N GLN A 186 10.23 27.04 -4.65
CA GLN A 186 11.00 27.26 -3.42
C GLN A 186 10.53 26.35 -2.29
N ILE A 187 9.22 26.13 -2.16
CA ILE A 187 8.63 25.20 -1.19
C ILE A 187 9.10 23.78 -1.48
N ASP A 188 9.01 23.35 -2.75
CA ASP A 188 9.44 22.02 -3.18
C ASP A 188 10.94 21.79 -2.88
N GLN A 189 11.79 22.76 -3.23
CA GLN A 189 13.23 22.72 -2.91
C GLN A 189 13.50 22.68 -1.39
N ALA A 190 12.77 23.46 -0.60
CA ALA A 190 12.93 23.47 0.86
C ALA A 190 12.53 22.13 1.48
N LEU A 191 11.47 21.48 0.97
CA LEU A 191 11.05 20.15 1.41
C LEU A 191 12.08 19.08 1.02
N ALA A 192 12.58 19.12 -0.22
CA ALA A 192 13.60 18.19 -0.71
C ALA A 192 14.94 18.33 0.05
N ALA A 193 15.28 19.55 0.48
CA ALA A 193 16.50 19.84 1.25
C ALA A 193 16.33 19.66 2.77
N SER A 194 15.16 19.24 3.26
CA SER A 194 14.93 19.05 4.70
C SER A 194 15.86 17.98 5.26
N ALA A 195 16.47 18.24 6.42
CA ALA A 195 17.30 17.27 7.14
C ALA A 195 16.50 16.09 7.73
N PHE A 196 15.17 16.16 7.69
CA PHE A 196 14.26 15.17 8.27
C PHE A 196 13.57 14.31 7.20
N GLN A 197 14.33 13.86 6.19
CA GLN A 197 13.82 12.91 5.19
C GLN A 197 13.47 11.59 5.85
N THR A 198 12.36 10.98 5.43
CA THR A 198 11.87 9.71 5.94
C THR A 198 11.01 9.02 4.88
N ILE A 199 10.76 7.73 5.04
CA ILE A 199 9.74 7.04 4.26
C ILE A 199 8.37 7.51 4.75
N VAL A 200 7.48 7.79 3.80
CA VAL A 200 6.10 8.21 4.07
C VAL A 200 5.11 7.16 3.56
N HIS A 201 3.98 7.00 4.26
CA HIS A 201 2.90 6.10 3.83
C HIS A 201 2.32 6.49 2.44
N GLY A 202 2.35 7.77 2.08
CA GLY A 202 1.94 8.26 0.75
C GLY A 202 0.46 8.63 0.62
N ASP A 203 -0.45 7.82 1.18
CA ASP A 203 -1.90 8.04 1.13
C ASP A 203 -2.55 7.85 2.51
N ALA A 204 -2.00 8.50 3.55
CA ALA A 204 -2.51 8.36 4.91
C ALA A 204 -3.87 9.06 5.06
N LYS A 205 -4.95 8.27 5.11
CA LYS A 205 -6.33 8.72 5.27
C LYS A 205 -7.14 7.70 6.06
N ILE A 206 -8.27 8.13 6.63
CA ILE A 206 -9.11 7.31 7.52
C ILE A 206 -9.48 5.95 6.88
N ALA A 207 -9.77 5.95 5.57
CA ALA A 207 -10.11 4.73 4.83
C ALA A 207 -8.97 3.70 4.73
N ASN A 208 -7.72 4.11 4.97
CA ASN A 208 -6.54 3.26 4.92
C ASN A 208 -6.05 2.85 6.32
N PHE A 209 -6.82 3.13 7.38
CA PHE A 209 -6.56 2.62 8.72
C PHE A 209 -7.57 1.53 9.10
N CYS A 210 -7.08 0.45 9.69
CA CYS A 210 -7.84 -0.57 10.38
C CYS A 210 -7.78 -0.27 11.89
N PHE A 211 -8.94 -0.24 12.55
CA PHE A 211 -9.02 0.10 13.98
C PHE A 211 -9.20 -1.15 14.82
N ALA A 212 -8.55 -1.19 15.97
CA ALA A 212 -8.65 -2.30 16.90
C ALA A 212 -10.08 -2.48 17.41
N ASP A 213 -10.50 -3.74 17.60
CA ASP A 213 -11.81 -4.10 18.13
C ASP A 213 -11.96 -3.65 19.58
N GLN A 214 -10.85 -3.64 20.32
CA GLN A 214 -10.73 -3.17 21.69
C GLN A 214 -9.54 -2.22 21.85
N GLY A 215 -9.70 -1.20 22.70
CA GLY A 215 -8.66 -0.19 22.96
C GLY A 215 -8.54 0.87 21.86
N GLN A 216 -7.36 1.48 21.76
CA GLN A 216 -7.06 2.55 20.79
C GLN A 216 -5.91 2.16 19.85
N GLY A 217 -5.88 0.91 19.36
CA GLY A 217 -4.91 0.48 18.36
C GLY A 217 -5.33 0.86 16.94
N VAL A 218 -4.35 1.14 16.07
CA VAL A 218 -4.54 1.24 14.62
C VAL A 218 -3.43 0.51 13.88
N ALA A 219 -3.76 -0.01 12.70
CA ALA A 219 -2.86 -0.63 11.74
C ALA A 219 -3.17 -0.13 10.33
#